data_AF-A0A6G9NBF0-F1
#
_entry.id   AF-A0A6G9NBF0-F1
#
_cell.length_a   1.000
_cell.length_b   1.000
_cell.length_c   1.000
_cell.angle_alpha   90.00
_cell.angle_beta   90.00
_cell.angle_gamma   90.00
#
_symmetry.space_group_name_H-M   'P 1'
#
loop_
_entity.id
_entity.type
_entity.pdbx_description
1 polymer ?
#
loop_
_entity_poly.entity_id
_entity_poly.type
_entity_poly.pdbx_seq_one_letter_code
_entity_poly.pdbx_strand_id
1 'polypeptide(L)'
;MTKEKTVRLYSDQNAQSRRTIDLTLRANGSIRLEAGDVGPLVERMFGDGDYEFWVTVEPDAVAALCFALLQDRFSGDANAIDHLRSFCEAEGVRCDFGSWA
;
A
#
# COMPACT_ATOMS: atom_id res chain seq x y z
N MET A 1 9.34 -4.63 17.87
CA MET A 1 9.44 -3.66 16.76
C MET A 1 9.20 -4.40 15.46
N THR A 2 8.29 -3.89 14.63
CA THR A 2 8.02 -4.47 13.31
C THR A 2 9.24 -4.21 12.42
N LYS A 3 9.70 -5.21 11.65
CA LYS A 3 10.74 -4.96 10.63
C LYS A 3 10.13 -4.14 9.51
N GLU A 4 10.87 -3.14 9.05
CA GLU A 4 10.46 -2.40 7.86
C GLU A 4 10.34 -3.34 6.66
N LYS A 5 9.27 -3.17 5.88
CA LYS A 5 8.99 -3.95 4.67
C LYS A 5 8.56 -3.00 3.56
N THR A 6 9.24 -3.08 2.42
CA THR A 6 8.88 -2.32 1.22
C THR A 6 8.57 -3.27 0.08
N VAL A 7 7.54 -2.96 -0.69
CA VAL A 7 7.22 -3.63 -1.95
C VAL A 7 7.02 -2.59 -3.04
N ARG A 8 7.58 -2.85 -4.23
CA ARG A 8 7.34 -2.02 -5.41
C ARG A 8 6.02 -2.40 -6.06
N LEU A 9 5.06 -1.48 -6.03
CA LEU A 9 3.75 -1.67 -6.65
C LEU A 9 3.76 -1.33 -8.13
N TYR A 10 4.58 -0.36 -8.53
CA TYR A 10 4.67 0.09 -9.91
C TYR A 10 6.09 0.50 -10.26
N SER A 11 6.51 0.18 -11.48
CA SER A 11 7.75 0.65 -12.08
C SER A 11 7.54 0.77 -13.58
N ASP A 12 7.78 1.96 -14.11
CA ASP A 12 7.93 2.18 -15.54
C ASP A 12 9.22 2.98 -15.77
N GLN A 13 9.97 2.60 -16.81
CA GLN A 13 11.22 3.27 -17.15
C GLN A 13 11.48 3.19 -18.66
N ASN A 14 11.97 4.30 -19.19
CA ASN A 14 12.52 4.38 -20.53
C ASN A 14 13.89 5.10 -20.49
N ALA A 15 14.45 5.40 -21.66
CA ALA A 15 15.77 6.02 -21.75
C ALA A 15 15.89 7.41 -21.08
N GLN A 16 14.77 8.09 -20.81
CA GLN A 16 14.74 9.49 -20.35
C GLN A 16 13.95 9.69 -19.05
N SER A 17 13.05 8.78 -18.70
CA SER A 17 12.19 8.93 -17.53
C SER A 17 11.98 7.64 -16.78
N ARG A 18 11.74 7.77 -15.47
CA ARG A 18 11.38 6.66 -14.58
C ARG A 18 10.26 7.11 -13.65
N ARG A 19 9.28 6.24 -13.43
CA ARG A 19 8.25 6.38 -12.39
C ARG A 19 8.22 5.12 -11.55
N THR A 20 8.25 5.28 -10.24
CA THR A 20 8.07 4.19 -9.27
C THR A 20 6.99 4.53 -8.29
N ILE A 21 6.25 3.51 -7.82
CA ILE A 21 5.37 3.60 -6.65
C ILE A 21 5.73 2.47 -5.71
N ASP A 22 6.15 2.81 -4.50
CA ASP A 22 6.59 1.89 -3.46
C ASP A 22 5.65 1.99 -2.25
N LEU A 23 5.29 0.84 -1.68
CA LEU A 23 4.49 0.71 -0.46
C LEU A 23 5.40 0.20 0.66
N THR A 24 5.48 0.96 1.75
CA THR A 24 6.34 0.67 2.89
C THR A 24 5.54 0.57 4.18
N LEU A 25 5.66 -0.57 4.87
CA LEU A 25 5.37 -0.70 6.29
C LEU A 25 6.64 -0.31 7.06
N ARG A 26 6.63 0.85 7.70
CA ARG A 26 7.79 1.36 8.45
C ARG A 26 7.93 0.69 9.81
N ALA A 27 9.13 0.79 10.39
CA ALA A 27 9.43 0.16 11.69
C ALA A 27 8.54 0.63 12.86
N ASN A 28 8.01 1.86 12.79
CA ASN A 28 7.08 2.41 13.79
C ASN A 28 5.63 1.93 13.61
N GLY A 29 5.33 1.14 12.58
CA GLY A 29 3.98 0.67 12.24
C GLY A 29 3.19 1.59 11.31
N SER A 30 3.75 2.73 10.87
CA SER A 30 3.10 3.56 9.85
C SER A 30 3.21 2.93 8.48
N ILE A 31 2.25 3.23 7.61
CA ILE A 31 2.23 2.80 6.21
C ILE A 31 2.46 4.03 5.34
N ARG A 32 3.41 3.95 4.41
CA ARG A 32 3.65 4.98 3.40
C ARG A 32 3.46 4.42 2.01
N LEU A 33 2.73 5.15 1.19
CA LEU A 33 2.76 4.99 -0.26
C LEU A 33 3.54 6.18 -0.83
N GLU A 34 4.62 5.91 -1.53
CA GLU A 34 5.48 6.96 -2.10
C GLU A 34 5.70 6.75 -3.59
N ALA A 35 5.83 7.85 -4.31
CA ALA A 35 6.13 7.90 -5.72
C ALA A 35 7.42 8.68 -5.94
N GLY A 36 8.22 8.19 -6.89
CA GLY A 36 9.40 8.87 -7.39
C GLY A 36 9.31 8.99 -8.89
N ASP A 37 9.27 10.23 -9.38
CA ASP A 37 9.30 10.57 -10.79
C ASP A 37 10.67 11.17 -11.14
N VAL A 38 11.27 10.74 -12.25
CA VAL A 38 12.53 11.28 -12.78
C VAL A 38 12.35 11.55 -14.26
N GLY A 39 12.90 12.67 -14.74
CA GLY A 39 13.06 12.92 -16.18
C GLY A 39 12.71 14.36 -16.62
N PRO A 40 12.78 14.65 -17.93
CA PRO A 40 12.70 16.01 -18.46
C PRO A 40 11.40 16.75 -18.15
N LEU A 41 10.29 16.02 -17.96
CA LEU A 41 9.04 16.66 -17.55
C LEU A 41 9.12 17.20 -16.13
N VAL A 42 9.77 16.46 -15.23
CA VAL A 42 9.95 16.84 -13.82
C VAL A 42 10.80 18.10 -13.74
N GLU A 43 11.94 18.13 -14.43
CA GLU A 43 12.83 19.30 -14.49
C GLU A 43 12.11 20.54 -15.03
N ARG A 44 11.28 20.38 -16.07
CA ARG A 44 10.49 21.51 -16.59
C ARG A 44 9.42 22.02 -15.64
N MET A 45 8.81 21.14 -14.84
CA MET A 45 7.71 21.51 -13.95
C MET A 45 8.18 22.02 -12.59
N PHE A 46 9.27 21.47 -12.08
CA PHE A 46 9.71 21.67 -10.69
C PHE A 46 11.13 22.23 -10.58
N GLY A 47 11.89 22.29 -11.68
CA GLY A 47 13.27 22.78 -11.69
C GLY A 47 14.28 21.78 -11.11
N ASP A 48 13.86 20.54 -10.85
CA ASP A 48 14.68 19.46 -10.29
C ASP A 48 14.57 18.19 -11.16
N GLY A 49 15.62 17.38 -11.19
CA GLY A 49 15.70 16.17 -12.03
C GLY A 49 14.77 15.05 -11.58
N ASP A 50 14.36 15.10 -10.31
CA ASP A 50 13.43 14.19 -9.69
C ASP A 50 12.35 14.90 -8.86
N TYR A 51 11.26 14.18 -8.61
CA TYR A 51 10.15 14.63 -7.81
C TYR A 51 9.61 13.45 -7.01
N GLU A 52 9.71 13.57 -5.69
CA GLU A 52 9.25 12.57 -4.74
C GLU A 52 8.06 13.11 -3.96
N PHE A 53 7.01 12.31 -3.85
CA PHE A 53 5.81 12.65 -3.10
C PHE A 53 5.19 11.41 -2.49
N TRP A 54 4.44 11.58 -1.41
CA TRP A 54 3.96 10.46 -0.63
C TRP A 54 2.71 10.77 0.19
N VAL A 55 2.04 9.70 0.60
CA VAL A 55 1.01 9.70 1.63
C VAL A 55 1.48 8.79 2.76
N THR A 56 1.39 9.25 4.01
CA THR A 56 1.67 8.44 5.20
C THR A 56 0.42 8.33 6.05
N VAL A 57 0.10 7.10 6.46
CA VAL A 57 -0.90 6.81 7.47
C VAL A 57 -0.18 6.45 8.76
N GLU A 58 -0.39 7.27 9.78
CA GLU A 58 0.24 7.11 11.08
C GLU A 58 -0.23 5.82 11.79
N PRO A 59 0.57 5.25 12.71
CA PRO A 59 0.30 3.93 13.28
C PRO A 59 -1.06 3.81 13.97
N ASP A 60 -1.53 4.90 14.61
CA ASP A 60 -2.82 4.98 15.29
C ASP A 60 -4.01 5.00 14.32
N ALA A 61 -3.79 5.41 13.06
CA ALA A 61 -4.80 5.44 12.01
C ALA A 61 -4.84 4.17 11.14
N VAL A 62 -3.85 3.27 11.23
CA VAL A 62 -3.76 2.07 10.39
C VAL A 62 -4.98 1.16 10.55
N ALA A 63 -5.51 1.01 11.77
CA ALA A 63 -6.71 0.19 11.98
C ALA A 63 -7.94 0.75 11.25
N ALA A 64 -8.11 2.08 11.25
CA ALA A 64 -9.18 2.75 10.52
C ALA A 64 -9.01 2.61 9.00
N LEU A 65 -7.78 2.72 8.50
CA LEU A 65 -7.47 2.43 7.09
C LEU A 65 -7.83 0.99 6.72
N CYS A 66 -7.42 -0.01 7.51
CA CYS A 66 -7.73 -1.41 7.27
C CYS A 66 -9.24 -1.65 7.22
N PHE A 67 -10.00 -1.06 8.15
CA PHE A 67 -11.46 -1.14 8.12
C PHE A 67 -12.04 -0.57 6.83
N ALA A 68 -11.61 0.64 6.44
CA ALA A 68 -12.09 1.29 5.22
C ALA A 68 -11.75 0.50 3.95
N LEU A 69 -10.53 -0.07 3.86
CA LEU A 69 -10.12 -0.91 2.72
C LEU A 69 -10.89 -2.23 2.65
N LEU A 70 -11.18 -2.86 3.79
CA LEU A 70 -12.01 -4.06 3.82
C LEU A 70 -13.46 -3.76 3.42
N GLN A 71 -14.01 -2.63 3.88
CA GLN A 71 -15.33 -2.17 3.47
C GLN A 71 -15.39 -1.90 1.96
N ASP A 72 -14.42 -1.16 1.42
CA ASP A 72 -14.32 -0.85 -0.02
C ASP A 72 -14.20 -2.13 -0.86
N ARG A 73 -13.29 -3.04 -0.47
CA ARG A 73 -13.00 -4.28 -1.21
C ARG A 73 -14.16 -5.26 -1.27
N PHE A 74 -14.96 -5.37 -0.20
CA PHE A 74 -15.94 -6.44 -0.03
C PHE A 74 -17.40 -5.96 -0.02
N SER A 75 -17.65 -4.67 -0.23
CA SER A 75 -19.01 -4.15 -0.29
C SER A 75 -19.82 -4.81 -1.42
N GLY A 76 -20.96 -5.40 -1.06
CA GLY A 76 -21.85 -6.10 -2.01
C GLY A 76 -21.43 -7.54 -2.36
N ASP A 77 -20.37 -8.06 -1.74
CA ASP A 77 -19.87 -9.41 -1.99
C ASP A 77 -20.47 -10.42 -1.00
N ALA A 78 -21.29 -11.35 -1.50
CA ALA A 78 -21.91 -12.40 -0.68
C ALA A 78 -20.88 -13.42 -0.12
N ASN A 79 -19.70 -13.52 -0.71
CA ASN A 79 -18.63 -14.43 -0.31
C ASN A 79 -17.51 -13.74 0.47
N ALA A 80 -17.75 -12.52 0.97
CA ALA A 80 -16.75 -11.69 1.64
C ALA A 80 -15.99 -12.41 2.78
N ILE A 81 -16.69 -13.23 3.57
CA ILE A 81 -16.07 -13.99 4.67
C ILE A 81 -15.04 -14.98 4.14
N ASP A 82 -15.37 -15.75 3.11
CA ASP A 82 -14.46 -16.73 2.53
C ASP A 82 -13.29 -16.04 1.82
N HIS A 83 -13.55 -14.96 1.08
CA HIS A 83 -12.49 -14.18 0.43
C HIS A 83 -11.50 -13.58 1.43
N LEU A 84 -11.99 -13.02 2.55
CA LEU A 84 -11.10 -12.48 3.59
C LEU A 84 -10.26 -13.59 4.23
N ARG A 85 -10.86 -14.75 4.53
CA ARG A 85 -10.13 -15.90 5.10
C ARG A 85 -9.04 -16.38 4.16
N SER A 86 -9.36 -16.61 2.89
CA SER A 86 -8.37 -17.03 1.88
C SER A 86 -7.26 -16.00 1.69
N PHE A 87 -7.60 -14.70 1.73
CA PHE A 87 -6.60 -13.63 1.66
C PHE A 87 -5.66 -13.64 2.87
N CYS A 88 -6.20 -13.77 4.09
CA CYS A 88 -5.39 -13.84 5.31
C CYS A 88 -4.45 -15.05 5.30
N GLU A 89 -4.93 -16.22 4.86
CA GLU A 89 -4.09 -17.42 4.72
C GLU A 89 -2.96 -17.21 3.71
N ALA A 90 -3.27 -16.69 2.51
CA ALA A 90 -2.29 -16.46 1.45
C ALA A 90 -1.18 -15.47 1.86
N GLU A 91 -1.53 -14.44 2.63
CA GLU A 91 -0.59 -13.40 3.08
C GLU A 91 0.07 -13.72 4.44
N GLY A 92 -0.24 -14.87 5.05
CA GLY A 92 0.27 -15.26 6.37
C GLY A 92 -0.23 -14.36 7.51
N VAL A 93 -1.38 -13.71 7.34
CA VAL A 93 -2.04 -12.89 8.36
C VAL A 93 -2.85 -13.80 9.28
N ARG A 94 -2.56 -13.74 10.58
CA ARG A 94 -3.33 -14.50 11.58
C ARG A 94 -4.76 -13.98 11.65
N CYS A 95 -5.72 -14.86 11.37
CA CYS A 95 -7.14 -14.63 11.59
C CYS A 95 -7.78 -15.84 12.27
N ASP A 96 -8.90 -15.62 12.96
CA ASP A 96 -9.74 -16.68 13.52
C ASP A 96 -11.05 -16.77 12.73
N PHE A 97 -11.65 -17.96 12.67
CA PHE A 97 -12.96 -18.18 12.08
C PHE A 97 -13.82 -18.95 13.06
N GLY A 98 -15.00 -18.41 13.35
CA GLY A 98 -16.01 -19.05 14.17
C GLY A 98 -17.38 -19.01 13.52
N SER A 99 -18.20 -20.01 13.83
CA SER A 99 -19.61 -20.06 13.47
C SER A 99 -20.42 -20.61 14.65
N TRP A 100 -21.69 -20.20 14.72
CA TRP A 100 -22.69 -20.83 15.58
C TRP A 100 -23.63 -21.62 14.67
N ALA A 101 -23.94 -22.86 15.05
CA ALA A 101 -24.83 -23.76 14.33
C ALA A 101 -25.85 -24.37 15.30
#